data_AF-A0AAE3XRP5-F1
#
_entry.id   AF-A0AAE3XRP5-F1
#
_cell.length_a   1.000
_cell.length_b   1.000
_cell.length_c   1.000
_cell.angle_alpha   90.00
_cell.angle_beta   90.00
_cell.angle_gamma   90.00
#
_symmetry.space_group_name_H-M   'P 1'
#
loop_
_entity.id
_entity.type
_entity.pdbx_description
1 polymer ?
#
loop_
_entity_poly.entity_id
_entity_poly.type
_entity_poly.pdbx_seq_one_letter_code
_entity_poly.pdbx_strand_id
1 'polypeptide(L)'
;MSKNKIIKTVFYYTIVACTLFLSVSCKSQIANSVASFPGGKKQLHVYFKKNMHWQQGQHTVEGKVYISFLVTKNGKIVDVEVVKNLCESCDKEAIRLVKNMPNWTPAKKEGKRIDSQVTLSIYFKLYRE
;
A
#
# COMPACT_ATOMS: atom_id res chain seq x y z
N MET A 1 19.68 -26.00 52.48
CA MET A 1 20.23 -25.84 51.12
C MET A 1 19.12 -26.18 50.12
N SER A 2 18.58 -25.21 49.37
CA SER A 2 17.76 -25.40 48.14
C SER A 2 16.58 -24.40 48.08
N LYS A 3 16.90 -23.10 47.98
CA LYS A 3 15.94 -22.08 47.51
C LYS A 3 16.59 -21.19 46.43
N ASN A 4 17.90 -20.97 46.53
CA ASN A 4 18.69 -20.19 45.57
C ASN A 4 18.96 -20.90 44.23
N LYS A 5 18.83 -22.22 44.14
CA LYS A 5 19.08 -22.97 42.89
C LYS A 5 17.87 -22.87 41.95
N ILE A 6 16.65 -22.97 42.49
CA ILE A 6 15.40 -22.86 41.74
C ILE A 6 15.23 -21.45 41.18
N ILE A 7 15.48 -20.41 41.98
CA ILE A 7 15.35 -19.01 41.52
C ILE A 7 16.35 -18.70 40.39
N LYS A 8 17.60 -19.18 40.50
CA LYS A 8 18.62 -18.99 39.45
C LYS A 8 18.25 -19.74 38.15
N THR A 9 17.69 -20.94 38.24
CA THR A 9 17.26 -21.71 37.07
C THR A 9 16.03 -21.11 36.39
N VAL A 10 15.05 -20.63 37.15
CA VAL A 10 13.87 -19.94 36.60
C VAL A 10 14.26 -18.62 35.95
N PHE A 11 15.16 -17.85 36.58
CA PHE A 11 15.64 -16.57 36.03
C PHE A 11 16.48 -16.75 34.76
N TYR A 12 17.29 -17.81 34.70
CA TYR A 12 18.02 -18.17 33.49
C TYR A 12 17.08 -18.59 32.35
N TYR A 13 16.05 -19.40 32.65
CA TYR A 13 15.07 -19.84 31.64
C TYR A 13 14.17 -18.69 31.13
N THR A 14 13.80 -17.73 31.98
CA THR A 14 13.01 -16.56 31.54
C THR A 14 13.82 -15.57 30.72
N ILE A 15 15.10 -15.35 31.03
CA ILE A 15 15.98 -14.50 30.22
C ILE A 15 16.25 -15.14 28.85
N VAL A 16 16.51 -16.45 28.80
CA VAL A 16 16.81 -17.17 27.55
C VAL A 16 15.56 -17.34 26.68
N ALA A 17 14.37 -17.50 27.27
CA ALA A 17 13.11 -17.54 26.51
C ALA A 17 12.71 -16.17 25.93
N CYS A 18 13.09 -15.07 26.58
CA CYS A 18 12.74 -13.71 26.16
C CYS A 18 13.63 -13.19 25.01
N THR A 19 14.87 -13.67 24.90
CA THR A 19 15.80 -13.26 23.82
C THR A 19 15.61 -14.02 22.51
N LEU A 20 14.84 -15.12 22.48
CA LEU A 20 14.61 -15.91 21.27
C LEU A 20 13.43 -15.44 20.39
N PHE A 21 12.69 -14.39 20.77
CA PHE A 21 11.48 -13.97 20.05
C PHE A 21 11.46 -12.53 19.52
N LEU A 22 12.61 -11.84 19.45
CA LEU A 22 12.65 -10.44 18.99
C LEU A 22 13.68 -10.16 17.88
N SER A 23 13.88 -11.10 16.96
CA SER A 23 14.31 -10.74 15.60
C SER A 23 13.13 -10.77 14.65
N VAL A 24 12.08 -9.98 14.94
CA VAL A 24 11.25 -9.45 13.87
C VAL A 24 12.11 -8.42 13.14
N SER A 25 13.07 -8.90 12.33
CA SER A 25 13.60 -8.11 11.23
C SER A 25 12.44 -7.94 10.26
N CYS A 26 11.66 -6.89 10.47
CA CYS A 26 10.93 -6.27 9.38
C CYS A 26 12.00 -5.86 8.36
N LYS A 27 12.27 -6.75 7.39
CA LYS A 27 13.18 -6.47 6.28
C LYS A 27 12.54 -5.33 5.50
N SER A 28 12.92 -4.09 5.80
CA SER A 28 12.59 -2.97 4.93
C SER A 28 13.32 -3.22 3.61
N GLN A 29 12.60 -3.73 2.63
CA GLN A 29 13.13 -3.97 1.30
C GLN A 29 13.20 -2.61 0.59
N ILE A 30 14.27 -1.85 0.86
CA ILE A 30 14.53 -0.59 0.15
C ILE A 30 14.80 -0.96 -1.31
N ALA A 31 13.84 -0.64 -2.17
CA ALA A 31 13.98 -0.83 -3.61
C ALA A 31 14.87 0.28 -4.19
N ASN A 32 15.72 -0.08 -5.15
CA ASN A 32 16.55 0.88 -5.88
C ASN A 32 15.68 1.76 -6.79
N SER A 33 14.58 1.20 -7.30
CA SER A 33 13.58 1.94 -8.07
C SER A 33 12.17 1.58 -7.63
N VAL A 34 11.31 2.58 -7.54
CA VAL A 34 9.89 2.44 -7.19
C VAL A 34 9.05 2.01 -8.40
N ALA A 35 7.91 1.37 -8.14
CA ALA A 35 6.94 1.10 -9.18
C ALA A 35 6.34 2.41 -9.72
N SER A 36 6.10 2.47 -11.03
CA SER A 36 5.66 3.69 -11.71
C SER A 36 4.64 3.39 -12.80
N PHE A 37 3.67 4.29 -12.94
CA PHE A 37 2.71 4.25 -14.05
C PHE A 37 3.44 4.40 -15.40
N PRO A 38 3.00 3.75 -16.48
CA PRO A 38 3.61 3.92 -17.79
C PRO A 38 3.53 5.39 -18.25
N GLY A 39 4.69 6.00 -18.54
CA GLY A 39 4.79 7.44 -18.83
C GLY A 39 4.86 8.34 -17.59
N GLY A 40 4.93 7.75 -16.39
CA GLY A 40 5.14 8.45 -15.13
C GLY A 40 3.91 9.19 -14.61
N LYS A 41 4.15 10.07 -13.61
CA LYS A 41 3.09 10.78 -12.88
C LYS A 41 2.23 11.69 -13.77
N LYS A 42 2.80 12.29 -14.81
CA LYS A 42 2.06 13.15 -15.75
C LYS A 42 1.00 12.35 -16.50
N GLN A 43 1.39 11.18 -17.04
CA GLN A 43 0.46 10.33 -17.78
C GLN A 43 -0.61 9.72 -16.87
N LEU A 44 -0.27 9.42 -15.62
CA LEU A 44 -1.24 9.00 -14.61
C LEU A 44 -2.33 10.06 -14.39
N HIS A 45 -1.96 11.34 -14.31
CA HIS A 45 -2.92 12.44 -14.16
C HIS A 45 -3.83 12.58 -15.38
N VAL A 46 -3.27 12.45 -16.59
CA VAL A 46 -4.03 12.44 -17.84
C VAL A 46 -5.00 11.26 -17.89
N TYR A 47 -4.55 10.08 -17.45
CA TYR A 47 -5.40 8.89 -17.35
C TYR A 47 -6.58 9.13 -16.42
N PHE A 48 -6.37 9.70 -15.22
CA PHE A 48 -7.47 10.02 -14.32
C PHE A 48 -8.44 11.02 -14.92
N LYS A 49 -7.95 12.13 -15.49
CA LYS A 49 -8.82 13.11 -16.15
C LYS A 49 -9.68 12.51 -17.27
N LYS A 50 -9.13 11.56 -18.03
CA LYS A 50 -9.82 10.94 -19.16
C LYS A 50 -10.82 9.84 -18.73
N ASN A 51 -10.50 9.08 -17.69
CA ASN A 51 -11.25 7.87 -17.34
C ASN A 51 -12.11 8.02 -16.09
N MET A 52 -11.99 9.12 -15.34
CA MET A 52 -12.79 9.38 -14.14
C MET A 52 -14.22 9.74 -14.52
N HIS A 53 -15.14 8.85 -14.17
CA HIS A 53 -16.58 9.02 -14.37
C HIS A 53 -17.21 9.24 -13.00
N TRP A 54 -17.20 10.49 -12.56
CA TRP A 54 -17.87 10.91 -11.34
C TRP A 54 -18.76 12.11 -11.67
N GLN A 55 -20.05 12.03 -11.35
CA GLN A 55 -20.98 13.15 -11.47
C GLN A 55 -21.04 13.93 -10.16
N GLN A 56 -20.57 15.18 -10.18
CA GLN A 56 -20.42 15.98 -8.97
C GLN A 56 -21.75 16.42 -8.35
N GLY A 57 -22.77 16.67 -9.17
CA GLY A 57 -24.09 17.13 -8.70
C GLY A 57 -24.86 16.13 -7.85
N GLN A 58 -24.42 14.86 -7.78
CA GLN A 58 -25.06 13.82 -6.96
C GLN A 58 -24.44 13.68 -5.57
N HIS A 59 -23.31 14.33 -5.30
CA HIS A 59 -22.53 14.09 -4.10
C HIS A 59 -22.11 15.41 -3.43
N THR A 60 -22.26 15.48 -2.12
CA THR A 60 -21.94 16.68 -1.31
C THR A 60 -20.53 16.65 -0.72
N VAL A 61 -19.75 15.60 -1.02
CA VAL A 61 -18.48 15.30 -0.36
C VAL A 61 -17.32 15.51 -1.32
N GLU A 62 -16.31 16.25 -0.86
CA GLU A 62 -15.01 16.40 -1.51
C GLU A 62 -13.90 15.83 -0.65
N GLY A 63 -12.83 15.34 -1.27
CA GLY A 63 -11.69 14.81 -0.51
C GLY A 63 -10.81 13.84 -1.29
N LYS A 64 -9.95 13.14 -0.56
CA LYS A 64 -9.01 12.15 -1.11
C LYS A 64 -9.41 10.75 -0.67
N VAL A 65 -9.52 9.85 -1.63
CA VAL A 65 -9.57 8.40 -1.39
C VAL A 65 -8.15 7.87 -1.51
N TYR A 66 -7.72 7.06 -0.54
CA TYR A 66 -6.42 6.41 -0.57
C TYR A 66 -6.61 4.93 -0.86
N ILE A 67 -5.97 4.45 -1.93
CA ILE A 67 -6.01 3.05 -2.35
C ILE A 67 -4.61 2.49 -2.28
N SER A 68 -4.48 1.33 -1.65
CA SER A 68 -3.29 0.50 -1.73
C SER A 68 -3.50 -0.65 -2.70
N PHE A 69 -2.47 -1.01 -3.45
CA PHE A 69 -2.48 -2.18 -4.32
C PHE A 69 -1.08 -2.72 -4.50
N LEU A 70 -0.99 -4.00 -4.85
CA LEU A 70 0.28 -4.67 -5.14
C LEU A 70 0.58 -4.61 -6.64
N VAL A 71 1.73 -4.05 -7.00
CA VAL A 71 2.28 -4.14 -8.35
C VAL A 71 3.21 -5.35 -8.39
N THR A 72 2.81 -6.37 -9.14
CA THR A 72 3.61 -7.57 -9.35
C THR A 72 4.86 -7.29 -10.19
N LYS A 73 5.86 -8.17 -10.15
CA LYS A 73 7.06 -8.15 -11.00
C LYS A 73 6.78 -8.15 -12.51
N ASN A 74 5.56 -8.51 -12.90
CA ASN A 74 5.07 -8.49 -14.29
C ASN A 74 4.39 -7.17 -14.66
N GLY A 75 4.25 -6.23 -13.71
CA GLY A 75 3.55 -4.97 -13.88
C GLY A 75 2.04 -5.04 -13.73
N LYS A 76 1.47 -6.21 -13.42
CA LYS A 76 0.04 -6.36 -13.14
C LYS A 76 -0.29 -5.84 -11.75
N ILE A 77 -1.46 -5.23 -11.62
CA ILE A 77 -2.02 -4.79 -10.35
C ILE A 77 -2.86 -5.91 -9.75
N VAL A 78 -2.65 -6.21 -8.47
CA VAL A 78 -3.42 -7.17 -7.68
C VAL A 78 -3.69 -6.59 -6.28
N ASP A 79 -4.55 -7.24 -5.51
CA ASP A 79 -4.85 -6.90 -4.10
C ASP A 79 -5.19 -5.41 -3.89
N VAL A 80 -6.18 -4.92 -4.64
CA VAL A 80 -6.63 -3.52 -4.57
C VAL A 80 -7.52 -3.32 -3.35
N GLU A 81 -7.07 -2.48 -2.42
CA GLU A 81 -7.74 -2.20 -1.14
C GLU A 81 -7.86 -0.69 -0.90
N VAL A 82 -8.98 -0.27 -0.33
CA VAL A 82 -9.18 1.13 0.10
C VAL A 82 -8.63 1.27 1.52
N VAL A 83 -7.60 2.10 1.69
CA VAL A 83 -6.98 2.38 2.98
C VAL A 83 -7.71 3.50 3.72
N LYS A 84 -8.19 4.50 2.97
CA LYS A 84 -8.96 5.62 3.52
C LYS A 84 -10.12 5.93 2.59
N ASN A 85 -11.31 5.67 3.10
CA ASN A 85 -12.59 5.87 2.44
C ASN A 85 -12.98 7.34 2.47
N LEU A 86 -13.78 7.75 1.49
CA LEU A 86 -14.42 9.07 1.46
C LEU A 86 -15.94 8.94 1.36
N CYS A 87 -16.42 8.17 0.39
CA CYS A 87 -17.83 7.86 0.22
C CYS A 87 -17.98 6.59 -0.63
N GLU A 88 -19.11 5.91 -0.55
CA GLU A 88 -19.27 4.61 -1.20
C GLU A 88 -19.13 4.68 -2.75
N SER A 89 -19.71 5.69 -3.39
CA SER A 89 -19.56 5.89 -4.84
C SER A 89 -18.12 6.29 -5.20
N CYS A 90 -17.49 7.12 -4.37
CA CYS A 90 -16.10 7.53 -4.49
C CYS A 90 -15.17 6.33 -4.53
N ASP A 91 -15.33 5.46 -3.54
CA ASP A 91 -14.46 4.34 -3.29
C ASP A 91 -14.62 3.29 -4.41
N LYS A 92 -15.86 3.02 -4.85
CA LYS A 92 -16.15 2.15 -6.00
C LYS A 92 -15.52 2.65 -7.29
N GLU A 93 -15.66 3.95 -7.58
CA GLU A 93 -15.08 4.55 -8.78
C GLU A 93 -13.55 4.53 -8.73
N ALA A 94 -12.97 4.81 -7.56
CA ALA A 94 -11.54 4.76 -7.35
C ALA A 94 -10.99 3.32 -7.54
N ILE A 95 -11.67 2.29 -7.02
CA ILE A 95 -11.32 0.88 -7.25
C ILE A 95 -11.39 0.55 -8.75
N ARG A 96 -12.46 0.98 -9.45
CA ARG A 96 -12.63 0.75 -10.89
C ARG A 96 -11.48 1.35 -11.70
N LEU A 97 -11.12 2.60 -11.41
CA LEU A 97 -10.00 3.29 -12.05
C LEU A 97 -8.71 2.51 -11.87
N VAL A 98 -8.42 2.05 -10.65
CA VAL A 98 -7.19 1.31 -10.35
C VAL A 98 -7.14 -0.03 -11.06
N LYS A 99 -8.25 -0.79 -11.08
CA LYS A 99 -8.34 -2.08 -11.77
C LYS A 99 -8.20 -1.96 -13.29
N ASN A 100 -8.64 -0.85 -13.88
CA ASN A 100 -8.59 -0.62 -15.33
C ASN A 100 -7.31 0.08 -15.80
N MET A 101 -6.31 0.24 -14.94
CA MET A 101 -5.03 0.83 -15.34
C MET A 101 -4.24 -0.12 -16.26
N PRO A 102 -3.44 0.44 -17.20
CA PRO A 102 -2.48 -0.35 -17.96
C PRO A 102 -1.41 -0.96 -17.05
N ASN A 103 -0.64 -1.92 -17.58
CA ASN A 103 0.47 -2.52 -16.86
C ASN A 103 1.49 -1.47 -16.38
N TRP A 104 1.84 -1.55 -15.10
CA TRP A 104 2.80 -0.67 -14.43
C TRP A 104 4.23 -1.12 -14.68
N THR A 105 5.17 -0.18 -14.57
CA THR A 105 6.59 -0.52 -14.49
C THR A 105 6.88 -1.01 -13.07
N PRO A 106 7.32 -2.27 -12.88
CA PRO A 106 7.55 -2.83 -11.56
C PRO A 106 8.75 -2.20 -10.86
N ALA A 107 8.75 -2.26 -9.53
CA ALA A 107 9.91 -1.88 -8.74
C ALA A 107 11.10 -2.81 -9.01
N LYS A 108 12.32 -2.30 -8.82
CA LYS A 108 13.53 -3.09 -8.94
C LYS A 108 14.38 -2.96 -7.69
N LYS A 109 14.94 -4.09 -7.26
CA LYS A 109 15.95 -4.18 -6.22
C LYS A 109 17.12 -4.97 -6.77
N GLU A 110 18.33 -4.40 -6.70
CA GLU A 110 19.56 -5.06 -7.18
C GLU A 110 19.43 -5.60 -8.62
N GLY A 111 18.77 -4.84 -9.50
CA GLY A 111 18.53 -5.22 -10.90
C GLY A 111 17.39 -6.22 -11.13
N LYS A 112 16.85 -6.86 -10.08
CA LYS A 112 15.74 -7.81 -10.16
C LYS A 112 14.39 -7.10 -9.96
N ARG A 113 13.38 -7.48 -10.75
CA ARG A 113 12.00 -7.00 -10.57
C ARG A 113 11.40 -7.65 -9.34
N ILE A 114 10.77 -6.86 -8.49
CA ILE A 114 10.13 -7.31 -7.25
C ILE A 114 8.67 -6.86 -7.23
N ASP A 115 7.86 -7.58 -6.46
CA ASP A 115 6.50 -7.14 -6.13
C ASP A 115 6.60 -5.96 -5.15
N SER A 116 5.76 -4.94 -5.35
CA SER A 116 5.83 -3.71 -4.58
C SER A 116 4.44 -3.17 -4.30
N GLN A 117 4.17 -2.89 -3.03
CA GLN A 117 2.94 -2.25 -2.62
C GLN A 117 3.01 -0.74 -2.89
N VAL A 118 1.99 -0.23 -3.55
CA VAL A 118 1.87 1.18 -3.94
C VAL A 118 0.59 1.73 -3.34
N THR A 119 0.67 2.95 -2.80
CA THR A 119 -0.50 3.68 -2.33
C THR A 119 -0.70 4.92 -3.18
N LEU A 120 -1.88 5.05 -3.79
CA LEU A 120 -2.29 6.23 -4.55
C LEU A 120 -3.40 6.98 -3.83
N SER A 121 -3.34 8.31 -3.91
CA SER A 121 -4.42 9.19 -3.50
C SER A 121 -5.13 9.75 -4.73
N ILE A 122 -6.44 9.53 -4.84
CA ILE A 122 -7.27 10.12 -5.89
C ILE A 122 -8.07 11.26 -5.26
N TYR A 123 -7.95 12.47 -5.80
CA TYR A 123 -8.68 13.64 -5.30
C TYR A 123 -9.97 13.81 -6.07
N PHE A 124 -11.07 13.75 -5.35
CA PHE A 124 -12.40 14.04 -5.85
C PHE A 124 -12.77 15.45 -5.42
N LYS A 125 -12.79 16.34 -6.42
CA LYS A 125 -13.13 17.74 -6.25
C LYS A 125 -14.63 17.91 -6.48
N LEU A 126 -15.28 18.69 -5.63
CA LEU A 126 -16.60 19.23 -5.88
C LEU A 126 -16.43 20.58 -6.62
N TYR A 127 -17.06 20.77 -7.78
CA TYR A 127 -17.25 22.12 -8.32
C TYR A 127 -18.57 22.64 -7.74
N ARG A 128 -18.47 23.70 -6.95
CA ARG A 128 -19.62 24.54 -6.64
C ARG A 128 -19.72 25.54 -7.78
N GLU A 129 -20.85 25.54 -8.48
CA GLU A 129 -21.20 26.63 -9.40
C GLU A 129 -21.52 27.91 -8.62
#